data_AF-A0A661ZF92-F1
#
_entry.id   AF-A0A661ZF92-F1
#
_cell.length_a   1.000
_cell.length_b   1.000
_cell.length_c   1.000
_cell.angle_alpha   90.00
_cell.angle_beta   90.00
_cell.angle_gamma   90.00
#
_symmetry.space_group_name_H-M   'P 1'
#
loop_
_entity.id
_entity.type
_entity.pdbx_description
1 polymer ?
#
loop_
_entity_poly.entity_id
_entity_poly.type
_entity_poly.pdbx_seq_one_letter_code
_entity_poly.pdbx_strand_id
1 'polypeptide(L)' 'ENCKISIRNARREALDGFKKLKEDRLSEDEQKRAEVQVQEKIDAYIKKVESIIAEKEKEIMTV' A
#
# COMPACT_ATOMS: atom_id res chain seq x y z
N GLU A 1 10.25 -4.39 10.47
CA GLU A 1 10.14 -4.88 9.08
C GLU A 1 8.78 -5.47 8.69
N ASN A 2 8.10 -6.23 9.55
CA ASN A 2 6.82 -6.90 9.23
C ASN A 2 5.74 -5.98 8.64
N CYS A 3 5.56 -4.77 9.18
CA CYS A 3 4.58 -3.81 8.65
C CYS A 3 4.81 -3.47 7.16
N LYS A 4 6.06 -3.22 6.76
CA LYS A 4 6.39 -2.92 5.35
C LYS A 4 6.18 -4.13 4.44
N ILE A 5 6.39 -5.34 4.95
CA ILE A 5 6.14 -6.59 4.22
C ILE A 5 4.63 -6.78 3.99
N SER A 6 3.81 -6.62 5.04
CA SER A 6 2.36 -6.72 4.94
C SER A 6 1.77 -5.71 3.95
N ILE A 7 2.26 -4.47 3.94
CA ILE A 7 1.81 -3.45 2.99
C ILE A 7 2.15 -3.84 1.54
N ARG A 8 3.36 -4.38 1.29
CA ARG A 8 3.72 -4.88 -0.05
C ARG A 8 2.87 -6.07 -0.49
N ASN A 9 2.54 -6.98 0.43
CA ASN A 9 1.65 -8.10 0.15
C ASN A 9 0.24 -7.61 -0.20
N ALA A 10 -0.31 -6.66 0.56
CA ALA A 10 -1.61 -6.07 0.24
C ALA A 10 -1.64 -5.41 -1.15
N ARG A 11 -0.55 -4.72 -1.55
CA ARG A 11 -0.42 -4.19 -2.91
C ARG A 11 -0.44 -5.32 -3.96
N ARG A 12 0.29 -6.41 -3.71
CA ARG A 12 0.33 -7.56 -4.63
C ARG A 12 -1.04 -8.20 -4.79
N GLU A 13 -1.76 -8.42 -3.69
CA GLU A 13 -3.12 -8.96 -3.70
C GLU A 13 -4.09 -8.06 -4.49
N ALA A 14 -4.00 -6.74 -4.31
CA ALA A 14 -4.81 -5.79 -5.07
C ALA A 14 -4.52 -5.86 -6.58
N LEU A 15 -3.24 -5.90 -6.97
CA LEU A 15 -2.83 -6.05 -8.38
C LEU A 15 -3.28 -7.37 -9.00
N ASP A 16 -3.16 -8.47 -8.26
CA ASP A 16 -3.62 -9.78 -8.73
C ASP A 16 -5.16 -9.83 -8.80
N GLY A 17 -5.86 -9.10 -7.92
CA GLY A 17 -7.30 -8.85 -8.03
C GLY A 17 -7.69 -8.09 -9.30
N PHE A 18 -6.96 -7.04 -9.67
CA PHE A 18 -7.21 -6.29 -10.91
C PHE A 18 -7.00 -7.13 -12.16
N LYS A 19 -6.04 -8.06 -12.16
CA LYS A 19 -5.86 -9.00 -13.28
C LYS A 19 -7.08 -9.91 -13.46
N LYS A 20 -7.65 -10.43 -12.37
CA LYS A 20 -8.89 -11.23 -12.42
C LYS A 20 -10.08 -10.40 -12.92
N LEU A 21 -10.22 -9.17 -12.44
CA LEU A 21 -11.27 -8.26 -12.89
C LEU A 21 -11.14 -7.88 -14.39
N LYS A 22 -9.92 -7.89 -14.94
CA LYS A 22 -9.69 -7.72 -16.38
C LYS A 22 -10.34 -8.85 -17.18
N GLU A 23 -10.31 -10.09 -16.67
CA GLU A 23 -11.01 -11.23 -17.29
C GLU A 23 -12.54 -11.05 -17.22
N ASP A 24 -13.04 -10.39 -16.17
CA ASP A 24 -14.46 -10.04 -15.96
C ASP A 24 -14.93 -8.78 -16.72
N ARG A 25 -14.16 -8.31 -17.72
CA ARG A 25 -14.44 -7.14 -18.58
C ARG A 25 -14.23 -5.76 -17.96
N LEU A 26 -13.36 -5.62 -16.95
CA LEU A 26 -12.91 -4.30 -16.50
C LEU A 26 -12.22 -3.54 -17.65
N SER A 27 -12.56 -2.26 -17.85
CA SER A 27 -11.91 -1.42 -18.85
C SER A 27 -10.45 -1.12 -18.48
N GLU A 28 -9.56 -1.02 -19.47
CA GLU A 28 -8.15 -0.68 -19.23
C GLU A 28 -7.97 0.68 -18.53
N ASP A 29 -8.87 1.64 -18.81
CA ASP A 29 -8.87 2.95 -18.16
C ASP A 29 -9.31 2.89 -16.70
N GLU A 30 -10.22 1.99 -16.36
CA GLU A 30 -10.64 1.75 -14.98
C GLU A 30 -9.56 1.01 -14.21
N GLN A 31 -8.92 0.03 -14.84
CA GLN A 31 -7.79 -0.70 -14.26
C GLN A 31 -6.64 0.27 -13.92
N LYS A 32 -6.21 1.11 -14.88
CA LYS A 32 -5.14 2.09 -14.63
C LYS A 32 -5.49 3.06 -13.51
N ARG A 33 -6.74 3.54 -13.46
CA ARG A 33 -7.20 4.41 -12.37
C ARG A 33 -7.17 3.70 -11.02
N ALA A 34 -7.60 2.44 -10.97
CA ALA A 34 -7.59 1.66 -9.75
C ALA A 34 -6.16 1.36 -9.26
N GLU A 35 -5.23 1.06 -10.18
CA GLU A 35 -3.81 0.87 -9.87
C GLU A 35 -3.17 2.14 -9.27
N VAL A 36 -3.45 3.31 -9.86
CA VAL A 36 -2.97 4.60 -9.32
C VAL A 36 -3.51 4.84 -7.90
N GLN A 37 -4.83 4.65 -7.69
CA GLN A 37 -5.44 4.83 -6.37
C GLN A 37 -4.88 3.86 -5.32
N VAL A 38 -4.62 2.61 -5.70
CA VAL A 38 -3.99 1.63 -4.82
C VAL A 38 -2.58 2.09 -4.47
N GLN A 39 -1.80 2.53 -5.45
CA GLN A 39 -0.43 3.00 -5.21
C GLN A 39 -0.42 4.21 -4.26
N GLU A 40 -1.29 5.20 -4.46
CA GLU A 40 -1.44 6.36 -3.56
C GLU A 40 -1.76 5.95 -2.12
N LYS A 41 -2.70 5.02 -1.92
CA LYS A 41 -3.05 4.50 -0.59
C LYS A 41 -1.87 3.79 0.05
N ILE A 42 -1.18 2.92 -0.70
CA ILE A 42 -0.02 2.18 -0.22
C ILE A 42 1.08 3.15 0.23
N ASP A 43 1.39 4.16 -0.56
CA ASP A 43 2.42 5.15 -0.23
C ASP A 43 2.05 5.97 1.02
N ALA A 44 0.77 6.33 1.18
CA ALA A 44 0.28 6.99 2.38
C ALA A 44 0.45 6.12 3.64
N TYR A 45 0.13 4.83 3.57
CA TYR A 45 0.30 3.91 4.70
C TYR A 45 1.77 3.65 5.03
N ILE A 46 2.65 3.57 4.03
CA ILE A 46 4.11 3.46 4.26
C ILE A 46 4.59 4.67 5.05
N LYS A 47 4.27 5.89 4.60
CA LYS A 47 4.64 7.12 5.31
C LYS A 47 4.10 7.16 6.73
N LYS A 48 2.84 6.73 6.94
CA LYS A 48 2.24 6.67 8.27
C LYS A 48 2.99 5.71 9.19
N VAL A 49 3.35 4.52 8.71
CA VAL A 49 4.14 3.55 9.47
C VAL A 49 5.51 4.12 9.81
N GLU A 50 6.19 4.76 8.85
CA GLU A 50 7.50 5.38 9.09
C GLU A 50 7.42 6.51 10.13
N SER A 51 6.39 7.35 10.08
CA SER A 51 6.16 8.40 11.06
C SER A 51 5.96 7.83 12.46
N ILE A 52 5.14 6.79 12.61
CA ILE A 52 4.88 6.14 13.92
C ILE A 52 6.17 5.54 14.49
N ILE A 53 6.96 4.88 13.64
CA ILE A 53 8.24 4.29 14.07
C ILE A 53 9.19 5.40 14.53
N ALA A 54 9.35 6.47 13.74
CA ALA A 54 10.23 7.59 14.08
C ALA A 54 9.79 8.31 15.36
N GLU A 55 8.49 8.51 15.56
CA GLU A 55 7.94 9.10 16.78
C GLU A 55 8.23 8.20 18.00
N LYS A 56 8.02 6.89 17.88
CA LYS A 56 8.31 5.94 18.96
C LYS A 56 9.79 5.84 19.27
N GLU A 57 10.65 5.84 18.26
CA GLU A 57 12.10 5.88 18.43
C GLU A 57 12.54 7.15 19.16
N LYS A 58 11.98 8.30 18.81
CA LYS A 58 12.26 9.56 19.50
C LYS A 58 11.80 9.53 20.96
N GLU A 59 10.59 9.04 21.24
CA GLU A 59 10.12 8.85 22.62
C GLU A 59 11.08 7.97 23.44
N ILE A 60 11.57 6.86 22.86
CA ILE A 60 12.48 5.94 23.55
C ILE A 60 13.87 6.57 23.78
N MET A 61 14.38 7.37 22.84
CA MET A 61 15.68 8.04 22.98
C MET A 61 15.65 9.26 23.91
N THR A 62 14.47 9.76 24.25
CA THR A 62 14.32 10.87 25.20
C THR A 62 14.22 10.32 26.62
N VAL A 63 15.38 10.00 27.21
CA VAL A 63 15.58 9.81 28.66
C VAL A 63 16.47 10.93 29.16
#